data_AF-A0A938E3E2-F1
#
_entry.id   AF-A0A938E3E2-F1
#
_cell.length_a   1.000
_cell.length_b   1.000
_cell.length_c   1.000
_cell.angle_alpha   90.00
_cell.angle_beta   90.00
_cell.angle_gamma   90.00
#
_symmetry.space_group_name_H-M   'P 1'
#
loop_
_entity.id
_entity.type
_entity.pdbx_description
1 polymer ?
#
loop_
_entity_poly.entity_id
_entity_poly.type
_entity_poly.pdbx_seq_one_letter_code
_entity_poly.pdbx_strand_id
1 'polypeptide(L)'
;MALRLARELGDVEIVSLDSMQVYRRMDVGTAKASEAERALVPHHLIDVVEPWESWSASRTQTEARAAIEAIEAHGRRALLVGGTGLYLQAVIDALRFPGEDLVLRARLEAEVAEPEGLAGAYARLATLDPQAAARIEPANTRRIVRALEVIELTGAPFSASGPGVGEYGATVFPVRLAGLSLATSRLGERIAARFAGMRAAGLLAEVEALAADPRGWSRTARQAIGYKEVLAHLQGFEPSLDGALDAAVRRTRSFARRQRAWFRRDPRITWFNAECGATEAELLAWWCRP
;
A
#
# COMPACT_ATOMS: atom_id res chain seq x y z
N MET A 1 -5.20 9.14 15.40
CA MET A 1 -4.02 9.90 15.86
C MET A 1 -3.63 10.96 14.86
N ALA A 2 -3.35 10.62 13.58
CA ALA A 2 -3.06 11.62 12.55
C ALA A 2 -4.09 12.76 12.47
N LEU A 3 -5.38 12.44 12.46
CA LEU A 3 -6.45 13.45 12.47
C LEU A 3 -6.37 14.40 13.67
N ARG A 4 -6.11 13.87 14.86
CA ARG A 4 -6.04 14.69 16.08
C ARG A 4 -4.82 15.60 16.07
N LEU A 5 -3.66 15.07 15.71
CA LEU A 5 -2.43 15.85 15.52
C LEU A 5 -2.61 16.97 14.49
N ALA A 6 -3.22 16.66 13.34
CA ALA A 6 -3.46 17.65 12.31
C ALA A 6 -4.42 18.76 12.79
N ARG A 7 -5.43 18.42 13.61
CA ARG A 7 -6.32 19.40 14.24
C ARG A 7 -5.61 20.27 15.28
N GLU A 8 -4.75 19.67 16.11
CA GLU A 8 -4.00 20.41 17.14
C GLU A 8 -2.97 21.37 16.53
N LEU A 9 -2.34 20.97 15.42
CA LEU A 9 -1.38 21.82 14.72
C LEU A 9 -2.06 22.92 13.88
N GLY A 10 -3.25 22.65 13.33
CA GLY A 10 -4.10 23.63 12.62
C GLY A 10 -3.66 23.96 11.19
N ASP A 11 -2.36 23.90 10.90
CA ASP A 11 -1.75 24.20 9.60
C ASP A 11 -1.35 22.92 8.83
N VAL A 12 -1.98 21.78 9.12
CA VAL A 12 -1.64 20.47 8.54
C VAL A 12 -2.74 19.93 7.65
N GLU A 13 -2.35 19.33 6.53
CA GLU A 13 -3.23 18.53 5.66
C GLU A 13 -2.70 17.10 5.53
N ILE A 14 -3.59 16.10 5.41
CA ILE A 14 -3.22 14.68 5.40
C ILE A 14 -3.08 14.18 3.97
N VAL A 15 -1.96 13.52 3.65
CA VAL A 15 -1.75 12.81 2.38
C VAL A 15 -1.78 11.31 2.65
N SER A 16 -2.81 10.61 2.17
CA SER A 16 -2.93 9.16 2.38
C SER A 16 -1.91 8.40 1.51
N LEU A 17 -1.12 7.53 2.14
CA LEU A 17 -0.20 6.60 1.50
C LEU A 17 -0.68 5.15 1.66
N ASP A 18 -1.96 4.92 1.39
CA ASP A 18 -2.59 3.61 1.39
C ASP A 18 -2.96 3.19 -0.05
N SER A 19 -2.69 1.94 -0.41
CA SER A 19 -2.98 1.46 -1.78
C SER A 19 -4.45 1.21 -2.06
N MET A 20 -5.30 1.19 -1.04
CA MET A 20 -6.71 0.81 -1.14
C MET A 20 -7.65 1.99 -0.87
N GLN A 21 -7.27 2.95 -0.02
CA GLN A 21 -8.12 4.13 0.26
C GLN A 21 -8.25 5.10 -0.93
N VAL A 22 -7.42 4.93 -1.96
CA VAL A 22 -7.52 5.67 -3.23
C VAL A 22 -8.80 5.34 -4.00
N TYR A 23 -9.38 4.16 -3.78
CA TYR A 23 -10.53 3.67 -4.52
C TYR A 23 -11.84 4.20 -3.94
N ARG A 24 -12.63 4.90 -4.75
CA ARG A 24 -14.02 5.24 -4.48
C ARG A 24 -14.83 3.98 -4.17
N ARG A 25 -15.84 4.10 -3.30
CA ARG A 25 -16.80 3.03 -2.93
C ARG A 25 -16.18 1.84 -2.19
N MET A 26 -14.87 1.89 -1.90
CA MET A 26 -14.17 0.91 -1.09
C MET A 26 -13.86 1.55 0.27
N ASP A 27 -14.84 1.64 1.15
CA ASP A 27 -14.81 2.47 2.36
C ASP A 27 -14.66 1.60 3.62
N VAL A 28 -15.60 0.67 3.84
CA VAL A 28 -15.67 -0.19 5.03
C VAL A 28 -14.45 -1.10 5.07
N GLY A 29 -14.19 -1.84 3.99
CA GLY A 29 -13.10 -2.83 3.96
C GLY A 29 -11.69 -2.21 4.00
N THR A 30 -11.56 -0.91 3.68
CA THR A 30 -10.26 -0.20 3.68
C THR A 30 -10.05 0.63 4.96
N ALA A 31 -11.01 0.62 5.88
CA ALA A 31 -11.03 1.48 7.05
C ALA A 31 -10.75 2.95 6.69
N LYS A 32 -11.41 3.42 5.62
CA LYS A 32 -11.25 4.79 5.12
C LYS A 32 -11.76 5.80 6.15
N ALA A 33 -11.10 6.95 6.22
CA ALA A 33 -11.58 8.06 7.02
C ALA A 33 -12.98 8.46 6.55
N SER A 34 -13.92 8.56 7.50
CA SER A 34 -15.31 8.94 7.22
C SER A 34 -15.41 10.37 6.69
N GLU A 35 -16.53 10.70 6.04
CA GLU A 35 -16.77 12.06 5.55
C GLU A 35 -16.66 13.11 6.66
N ALA A 36 -17.17 12.79 7.86
CA ALA A 36 -17.05 13.64 9.03
C ALA A 36 -15.59 13.87 9.46
N GLU A 37 -14.75 12.83 9.42
CA GLU A 37 -13.31 12.96 9.72
C GLU A 37 -12.57 13.77 8.65
N ARG A 38 -12.91 13.57 7.36
CA ARG A 38 -12.33 14.32 6.24
C ARG A 38 -12.78 15.78 6.20
N ALA A 39 -13.95 16.10 6.76
CA ALA A 39 -14.41 17.48 6.90
C ALA A 39 -13.64 18.25 7.98
N LEU A 40 -13.04 17.54 8.96
CA LEU A 40 -12.26 18.17 10.02
C LEU A 40 -10.85 18.57 9.57
N VAL A 41 -10.23 17.80 8.68
CA VAL A 41 -8.89 18.05 8.12
C VAL A 41 -8.88 17.60 6.67
N PRO A 42 -8.40 18.42 5.71
CA PRO A 42 -8.28 17.99 4.32
C PRO A 42 -7.47 16.71 4.18
N HIS A 43 -8.01 15.73 3.43
CA HIS A 43 -7.33 14.50 3.08
C HIS A 43 -7.12 14.43 1.56
N HIS A 44 -5.90 14.17 1.15
CA HIS A 44 -5.49 13.95 -0.24
C HIS A 44 -5.29 12.46 -0.50
N LEU A 45 -5.42 12.06 -1.77
CA LEU A 45 -5.24 10.67 -2.23
C LEU A 45 -6.23 9.68 -1.58
N ILE A 46 -7.43 10.16 -1.26
CA ILE A 46 -8.59 9.35 -0.91
C ILE A 46 -9.64 9.56 -2.00
N ASP A 47 -10.30 8.48 -2.45
CA ASP A 47 -11.35 8.56 -3.48
C ASP A 47 -10.88 9.23 -4.79
N VAL A 48 -9.63 8.99 -5.21
CA VAL A 48 -9.06 9.59 -6.42
C VAL A 48 -9.26 8.75 -7.68
N VAL A 49 -9.63 7.48 -7.53
CA VAL A 49 -9.87 6.55 -8.64
C VAL A 49 -11.06 5.64 -8.36
N GLU A 50 -11.67 5.12 -9.42
CA GLU A 50 -12.73 4.11 -9.33
C GLU A 50 -12.15 2.69 -9.20
N PRO A 51 -12.89 1.71 -8.64
CA PRO A 51 -12.41 0.35 -8.41
C PRO A 51 -11.90 -0.41 -9.66
N TRP A 52 -12.42 -0.10 -10.85
CA TRP A 52 -11.98 -0.66 -12.13
C TRP A 52 -10.72 0.01 -12.71
N GLU A 53 -10.25 1.10 -12.12
CA GLU A 53 -9.06 1.80 -12.58
C GLU A 53 -7.78 1.27 -11.92
N SER A 54 -6.67 1.35 -12.66
CA SER A 54 -5.37 0.92 -12.15
C SER A 54 -4.75 1.98 -11.24
N TRP A 55 -4.18 1.53 -10.12
CA TRP A 55 -3.37 2.34 -9.21
C TRP A 55 -2.01 1.69 -8.96
N SER A 56 -0.94 2.49 -9.00
CA SER A 56 0.45 2.02 -8.95
C SER A 56 1.31 2.89 -8.02
N ALA A 57 2.51 2.39 -7.70
CA ALA A 57 3.47 3.15 -6.92
C ALA A 57 4.01 4.39 -7.67
N SER A 58 4.15 4.32 -9.00
CA SER A 58 4.57 5.46 -9.83
C SER A 58 3.50 6.56 -9.87
N ARG A 59 2.23 6.17 -9.95
CA ARG A 59 1.10 7.10 -9.86
C ARG A 59 1.01 7.74 -8.47
N THR A 60 1.18 6.94 -7.41
CA THR A 60 1.25 7.46 -6.04
C THR A 60 2.40 8.46 -5.88
N GLN A 61 3.60 8.15 -6.41
CA GLN A 61 4.74 9.07 -6.37
C GLN A 61 4.37 10.42 -7.02
N THR A 62 3.78 10.40 -8.20
CA THR A 62 3.44 11.63 -8.94
C THR A 62 2.36 12.44 -8.21
N GLU A 63 1.23 11.81 -7.88
CA GLU A 63 0.09 12.50 -7.28
C GLU A 63 0.35 12.94 -5.84
N ALA A 64 1.05 12.14 -5.03
CA ALA A 64 1.38 12.54 -3.66
C ALA A 64 2.38 13.68 -3.63
N ARG A 65 3.39 13.69 -4.52
CA ARG A 65 4.36 14.80 -4.61
C ARG A 65 3.68 16.10 -5.03
N ALA A 66 2.81 16.05 -6.03
CA ALA A 66 2.02 17.20 -6.44
C ALA A 66 1.14 17.72 -5.29
N ALA A 67 0.51 16.82 -4.51
CA ALA A 67 -0.27 17.22 -3.34
C ALA A 67 0.61 17.86 -2.26
N ILE A 68 1.79 17.31 -1.96
CA ILE A 68 2.73 17.87 -0.98
C ILE A 68 3.17 19.28 -1.40
N GLU A 69 3.61 19.44 -2.65
CA GLU A 69 4.04 20.74 -3.20
C GLU A 69 2.89 21.76 -3.15
N ALA A 70 1.66 21.35 -3.49
CA ALA A 70 0.50 22.22 -3.39
C ALA A 70 0.19 22.62 -1.94
N ILE A 71 0.24 21.71 -0.98
CA ILE A 71 0.02 22.01 0.45
C ILE A 71 1.06 23.02 0.95
N GLU A 72 2.34 22.78 0.64
CA GLU A 72 3.44 23.63 1.08
C GLU A 72 3.43 25.02 0.42
N ALA A 73 3.00 25.11 -0.84
CA ALA A 73 2.82 26.39 -1.54
C ALA A 73 1.76 27.29 -0.87
N HIS A 74 0.82 26.72 -0.13
CA HIS A 74 -0.17 27.46 0.67
C HIS A 74 0.31 27.75 2.11
N GLY A 75 1.59 27.52 2.43
CA GLY A 75 2.15 27.73 3.76
C GLY A 75 1.68 26.72 4.81
N ARG A 76 1.18 25.56 4.37
CA ARG A 76 0.73 24.46 5.24
C ARG A 76 1.73 23.30 5.20
N ARG A 77 1.57 22.35 6.11
CA ARG A 77 2.46 21.18 6.25
C ARG A 77 1.74 19.90 5.82
N ALA A 78 2.38 19.10 4.96
CA ALA A 78 1.85 17.81 4.55
C ALA A 78 2.18 16.73 5.59
N LEU A 79 1.14 16.05 6.10
CA LEU A 79 1.27 14.88 6.97
C LEU A 79 0.97 13.61 6.17
N LEU A 80 2.02 12.86 5.84
CA LEU A 80 1.92 11.62 5.09
C LEU A 80 1.51 10.48 6.04
N VAL A 81 0.37 9.84 5.79
CA VAL A 81 -0.20 8.82 6.68
C VAL A 81 -0.47 7.54 5.90
N GLY A 82 0.11 6.42 6.31
CA GLY A 82 -0.18 5.13 5.68
C GLY A 82 0.70 4.00 6.18
N GLY A 83 0.42 2.80 5.66
CA GLY A 83 1.18 1.59 5.98
C GLY A 83 1.88 0.97 4.77
N THR A 84 1.81 1.57 3.58
CA THR A 84 2.38 1.01 2.36
C THR A 84 3.83 1.45 2.22
N GLY A 85 4.77 0.64 2.73
CA GLY A 85 6.19 1.01 2.77
C GLY A 85 6.80 1.37 1.41
N LEU A 86 6.41 0.68 0.32
CA LEU A 86 6.84 1.03 -1.03
C LEU A 86 6.33 2.42 -1.46
N TYR A 87 5.11 2.81 -1.06
CA TYR A 87 4.56 4.12 -1.42
C TYR A 87 5.25 5.23 -0.66
N LEU A 88 5.54 5.02 0.63
CA LEU A 88 6.37 5.98 1.38
C LEU A 88 7.69 6.22 0.67
N GLN A 89 8.44 5.16 0.35
CA GLN A 89 9.71 5.30 -0.36
C GLN A 89 9.55 5.90 -1.76
N ALA A 90 8.48 5.54 -2.49
CA ALA A 90 8.18 6.13 -3.79
C ALA A 90 8.05 7.66 -3.69
N VAL A 91 7.40 8.14 -2.63
CA VAL A 91 7.17 9.58 -2.43
C VAL A 91 8.43 10.28 -1.91
N ILE A 92 9.08 9.75 -0.87
CA ILE A 92 10.16 10.48 -0.17
C ILE A 92 11.55 10.20 -0.71
N ASP A 93 11.81 9.05 -1.36
CA ASP A 93 13.13 8.69 -1.87
C ASP A 93 13.23 8.99 -3.38
N ALA A 94 14.46 9.07 -3.90
CA ALA A 94 14.73 9.24 -5.33
C ALA A 94 14.50 7.94 -6.13
N LEU A 95 13.42 7.20 -5.84
CA LEU A 95 13.05 5.99 -6.56
C LEU A 95 12.63 6.34 -7.99
N ARG A 96 13.18 5.61 -8.96
CA ARG A 96 12.81 5.69 -10.36
C ARG A 96 11.95 4.49 -10.72
N PHE A 97 10.74 4.76 -11.19
CA PHE A 97 9.89 3.70 -11.75
C PHE A 97 10.13 3.64 -13.26
N PRO A 98 10.67 2.52 -13.78
CA PRO A 98 10.63 2.29 -15.22
C PRO A 98 9.18 2.25 -15.67
N GLY A 99 8.93 2.59 -16.94
CA GLY A 99 7.60 2.59 -17.54
C GLY A 99 6.88 1.25 -17.42
N GLU A 100 5.61 1.26 -17.81
CA GLU A 100 4.78 0.06 -17.90
C GLU A 100 4.30 -0.10 -19.34
N ASP A 101 4.36 -1.34 -19.85
CA ASP A 101 3.79 -1.69 -21.15
C ASP A 101 2.83 -2.86 -20.94
N LEU A 102 1.54 -2.56 -21.07
CA LEU A 102 0.47 -3.52 -20.79
C LEU A 102 0.45 -4.67 -21.80
N VAL A 103 0.85 -4.43 -23.05
CA VAL A 103 0.89 -5.46 -24.10
C VAL A 103 2.05 -6.40 -23.83
N LEU A 104 3.23 -5.84 -23.55
CA LEU A 104 4.39 -6.61 -23.15
C LEU A 104 4.13 -7.43 -21.89
N ARG A 105 3.54 -6.80 -20.86
CA ARG A 105 3.19 -7.50 -19.62
C ARG A 105 2.21 -8.64 -19.87
N ALA A 106 1.15 -8.42 -20.65
CA ALA A 106 0.19 -9.46 -20.97
C ALA A 106 0.85 -10.64 -21.71
N ARG A 107 1.77 -10.36 -22.65
CA ARG A 107 2.55 -11.40 -23.35
C ARG A 107 3.40 -12.21 -22.37
N LEU A 108 4.12 -11.54 -21.47
CA LEU A 108 4.95 -12.18 -20.45
C LEU A 108 4.11 -12.99 -19.45
N GLU A 109 2.93 -12.49 -19.08
CA GLU A 109 1.98 -13.21 -18.21
C GLU A 109 1.40 -14.45 -18.87
N ALA A 110 1.13 -14.41 -20.17
CA ALA A 110 0.73 -15.58 -20.94
C ALA A 110 1.87 -16.60 -21.03
N GLU A 111 3.10 -16.14 -21.29
CA GLU A 111 4.29 -17.00 -21.34
C GLU A 111 4.49 -17.79 -20.03
N VAL A 112 4.42 -17.13 -18.87
CA VAL A 112 4.64 -17.78 -17.57
C VAL A 112 3.47 -18.66 -17.11
N ALA A 113 2.31 -18.57 -17.76
CA ALA A 113 1.14 -19.40 -17.45
C ALA A 113 1.22 -20.79 -18.09
N GLU A 114 2.04 -20.96 -19.12
CA GLU A 114 2.26 -22.26 -19.78
C GLU A 114 3.03 -23.25 -18.89
N PRO A 115 2.83 -24.56 -19.08
CA PRO A 115 3.69 -25.58 -18.46
C PRO A 115 5.15 -25.28 -18.76
N GLU A 116 5.99 -25.16 -17.72
CA GLU A 116 7.42 -24.79 -17.79
C GLU A 116 7.73 -23.31 -18.10
N GLY A 117 6.75 -22.50 -18.49
CA GLY A 117 6.94 -21.10 -18.85
C GLY A 117 7.56 -20.25 -17.74
N LEU A 118 7.14 -20.46 -16.49
CA LEU A 118 7.73 -19.78 -15.34
C LEU A 118 9.20 -20.14 -15.11
N ALA A 119 9.55 -21.42 -15.27
CA ALA A 119 10.94 -21.88 -15.11
C ALA A 119 11.83 -21.30 -16.23
N GLY A 120 11.34 -21.30 -17.46
CA GLY A 120 12.01 -20.65 -18.60
C GLY A 120 12.19 -19.15 -18.40
N ALA A 121 11.16 -18.45 -17.94
CA ALA A 121 11.23 -17.03 -17.63
C ALA A 121 12.23 -16.71 -16.50
N TYR A 122 12.28 -17.54 -15.45
CA TYR A 122 13.28 -17.40 -14.39
C TYR A 122 14.70 -17.64 -14.92
N ALA A 123 14.92 -18.65 -15.76
CA ALA A 123 16.21 -18.88 -16.40
C ALA A 123 16.63 -17.70 -17.27
N ARG A 124 15.70 -17.15 -18.08
CA ARG A 124 15.93 -15.92 -18.86
C ARG A 124 16.33 -14.75 -17.97
N LEU A 125 15.64 -14.55 -16.85
CA LEU A 125 15.99 -13.52 -15.89
C LEU A 125 17.38 -13.75 -15.28
N ALA A 126 17.75 -14.99 -14.94
CA ALA A 126 19.06 -15.32 -14.39
C ALA A 126 20.20 -15.03 -15.37
N THR A 127 19.96 -15.15 -16.68
CA THR A 127 20.93 -14.76 -17.71
C THR A 127 21.02 -13.24 -17.87
N LEU A 128 19.88 -12.54 -17.94
CA LEU A 128 19.84 -11.11 -18.22
C LEU A 128 20.22 -10.25 -17.00
N ASP A 129 19.90 -10.72 -15.79
CA ASP A 129 20.13 -10.01 -14.54
C ASP A 129 20.32 -10.99 -13.36
N PRO A 130 21.54 -11.55 -13.21
CA PRO A 130 21.85 -12.49 -12.14
C PRO A 130 21.59 -11.92 -10.73
N GLN A 131 21.78 -10.61 -10.55
CA GLN A 131 21.59 -9.94 -9.25
C GLN A 131 20.10 -9.82 -8.88
N ALA A 132 19.22 -9.58 -9.85
CA ALA A 132 17.78 -9.63 -9.62
C ALA A 132 17.31 -11.07 -9.37
N ALA A 133 17.77 -12.04 -10.17
CA ALA A 133 17.41 -13.44 -10.02
C ALA A 133 17.76 -13.98 -8.62
N ALA A 134 18.96 -13.68 -8.11
CA ALA A 134 19.37 -14.09 -6.77
C ALA A 134 18.48 -13.53 -5.63
N ARG A 135 17.76 -12.43 -5.87
CA ARG A 135 16.87 -11.77 -4.89
C ARG A 135 15.40 -12.13 -5.07
N ILE A 136 15.02 -12.69 -6.22
CA ILE A 136 13.63 -13.00 -6.57
C ILE A 136 13.42 -14.50 -6.42
N GLU A 137 12.47 -14.88 -5.56
CA GLU A 137 12.09 -16.29 -5.43
C GLU A 137 11.61 -16.85 -6.79
N PRO A 138 12.06 -18.05 -7.21
CA PRO A 138 11.69 -18.63 -8.51
C PRO A 138 10.18 -18.79 -8.72
N ALA A 139 9.41 -18.94 -7.64
CA ALA A 139 7.95 -19.06 -7.68
C ALA A 139 7.24 -17.69 -7.77
N ASN A 140 7.97 -16.56 -7.71
CA ASN A 140 7.38 -15.23 -7.67
C ASN A 140 7.11 -14.70 -9.08
N THR A 141 6.12 -15.29 -9.75
CA THR A 141 5.70 -14.96 -11.12
C THR A 141 5.61 -13.46 -11.36
N ARG A 142 4.98 -12.72 -10.43
CA ARG A 142 4.78 -11.27 -10.57
C ARG A 142 6.11 -10.50 -10.61
N ARG A 143 7.08 -10.88 -9.77
CA ARG A 143 8.40 -10.21 -9.74
C ARG A 143 9.24 -10.60 -10.96
N ILE A 144 9.15 -11.84 -11.42
CA ILE A 144 9.85 -12.32 -12.62
C ILE A 144 9.33 -11.58 -13.86
N VAL A 145 8.00 -11.55 -14.06
CA VAL A 145 7.36 -10.81 -15.16
C VAL A 145 7.76 -9.35 -15.13
N ARG A 146 7.71 -8.68 -13.96
CA ARG A 146 8.11 -7.26 -13.87
C ARG A 146 9.59 -7.04 -14.16
N ALA A 147 10.47 -7.93 -13.73
CA ALA A 147 11.90 -7.80 -14.00
C ALA A 147 12.20 -7.91 -15.49
N LEU A 148 11.61 -8.92 -16.16
CA LEU A 148 11.73 -9.11 -17.60
C LEU A 148 11.09 -7.95 -18.39
N GLU A 149 9.91 -7.48 -17.98
CA GLU A 149 9.25 -6.32 -18.57
C GLU A 149 10.16 -5.09 -18.54
N VAL A 150 10.80 -4.80 -17.40
CA VAL A 150 11.72 -3.66 -17.28
C VAL A 150 12.95 -3.83 -18.15
N ILE A 151 13.53 -5.03 -18.20
CA ILE A 151 14.70 -5.31 -19.03
C ILE A 151 14.37 -5.11 -20.51
N GLU A 152 13.23 -5.61 -20.97
CA GLU A 152 12.79 -5.44 -22.35
C GLU A 152 12.43 -3.99 -22.69
N LEU A 153 11.82 -3.23 -21.77
CA LEU A 153 11.46 -1.83 -22.00
C LEU A 153 12.65 -0.89 -22.01
N THR A 154 13.63 -1.13 -21.15
CA THR A 154 14.72 -0.17 -20.89
C THR A 154 16.04 -0.60 -21.51
N GLY A 155 16.18 -1.87 -21.86
CA GLY A 155 17.45 -2.48 -22.24
C GLY A 155 18.45 -2.62 -21.08
N ALA A 156 18.08 -2.20 -19.86
CA ALA A 156 18.94 -2.23 -18.69
C ALA A 156 18.51 -3.33 -17.70
N PRO A 157 19.44 -3.89 -16.91
CA PRO A 157 19.09 -4.84 -15.85
C PRO A 157 18.03 -4.27 -14.89
N PHE A 158 17.09 -5.09 -14.44
CA PHE A 158 16.10 -4.69 -13.43
C PHE A 158 16.76 -4.20 -12.14
N SER A 159 17.90 -4.79 -11.79
CA SER A 159 18.77 -4.44 -10.67
C SER A 159 19.42 -3.06 -10.79
N ALA A 160 19.49 -2.47 -11.99
CA ALA A 160 20.05 -1.15 -12.24
C ALA A 160 19.07 0.01 -11.96
N SER A 161 17.81 -0.28 -11.59
CA SER A 161 16.77 0.73 -11.32
C SER A 161 16.99 1.44 -9.97
N GLY A 162 18.01 2.31 -9.91
CA GLY A 162 18.27 3.23 -8.78
C GLY A 162 18.66 2.56 -7.47
N PRO A 163 18.87 3.36 -6.40
CA PRO A 163 19.04 2.82 -5.05
C PRO A 163 17.79 2.00 -4.73
N GLY A 164 17.96 0.68 -4.56
CA GLY A 164 16.82 -0.21 -4.40
C GLY A 164 16.01 0.13 -3.14
N VAL A 165 14.88 -0.56 -2.91
CA VAL A 165 14.03 -0.38 -1.71
C VAL A 165 14.70 -0.70 -0.36
N GLY A 166 16.01 -0.99 -0.34
CA GLY A 166 16.82 -1.24 0.85
C GLY A 166 17.94 -0.21 1.07
N GLU A 167 18.04 0.81 0.23
CA GLU A 167 19.00 1.91 0.39
C GLU A 167 18.26 3.15 0.90
N TYR A 168 18.79 3.76 1.95
CA TYR A 168 18.17 4.88 2.65
C TYR A 168 19.08 6.10 2.56
N GLY A 169 18.88 6.88 1.49
CA GLY A 169 19.65 8.09 1.21
C GLY A 169 18.92 9.39 1.58
N ALA A 170 19.39 10.49 1.01
CA ALA A 170 18.71 11.78 1.10
C ALA A 170 17.30 11.69 0.50
N THR A 171 16.36 12.32 1.18
CA THR A 171 14.96 12.38 0.75
C THR A 171 14.74 13.56 -0.19
N VAL A 172 13.75 13.44 -1.07
CA VAL A 172 13.34 14.50 -2.01
C VAL A 172 12.71 15.68 -1.28
N PHE A 173 12.06 15.43 -0.14
CA PHE A 173 11.53 16.45 0.75
C PHE A 173 12.24 16.37 2.11
N PRO A 174 12.40 17.49 2.84
CA PRO A 174 12.72 17.45 4.26
C PRO A 174 11.61 16.72 5.02
N VAL A 175 11.87 15.51 5.51
CA VAL A 175 10.84 14.67 6.12
C VAL A 175 11.32 14.10 7.45
N ARG A 176 10.39 14.01 8.40
CA ARG A 176 10.59 13.33 9.68
C ARG A 176 9.66 12.11 9.72
N LEU A 177 10.23 10.94 9.99
CA LEU A 177 9.48 9.68 9.97
C LEU A 177 9.20 9.18 11.38
N ALA A 178 7.92 9.01 11.69
CA ALA A 178 7.44 8.42 12.93
C ALA A 178 6.78 7.06 12.67
N GLY A 179 7.20 6.04 13.41
CA GLY A 179 6.64 4.70 13.37
C GLY A 179 5.87 4.39 14.63
N LEU A 180 4.67 3.82 14.50
CA LEU A 180 3.85 3.40 15.64
C LEU A 180 4.01 1.90 15.88
N SER A 181 4.51 1.57 17.06
CA SER A 181 4.69 0.19 17.50
C SER A 181 3.58 -0.22 18.48
N LEU A 182 3.15 -1.47 18.38
CA LEU A 182 2.15 -2.08 19.25
C LEU A 182 2.57 -3.52 19.52
N ALA A 183 2.33 -4.05 20.71
CA ALA A 183 2.54 -5.46 21.00
C ALA A 183 1.79 -6.36 20.00
N THR A 184 2.42 -7.48 19.60
CA THR A 184 1.87 -8.38 18.56
C THR A 184 0.53 -8.98 18.99
N SER A 185 0.35 -9.30 20.28
CA SER A 185 -0.93 -9.80 20.83
C SER A 185 -2.04 -8.77 20.67
N ARG A 186 -1.81 -7.54 21.13
CA ARG A 186 -2.75 -6.42 20.99
C ARG A 186 -3.08 -6.09 19.54
N LEU A 187 -2.10 -6.18 18.65
CA LEU A 187 -2.33 -6.00 17.21
C LEU A 187 -3.26 -7.08 16.67
N GLY A 188 -3.08 -8.33 17.09
CA GLY A 188 -3.94 -9.45 16.74
C GLY A 188 -5.38 -9.30 17.21
N GLU A 189 -5.57 -8.78 18.43
CA GLU A 189 -6.89 -8.44 19.01
C GLU A 189 -7.56 -7.31 18.23
N ARG A 190 -6.85 -6.20 17.98
CA ARG A 190 -7.39 -5.05 17.24
C ARG A 190 -7.75 -5.38 15.80
N ILE A 191 -6.97 -6.23 15.13
CA ILE A 191 -7.31 -6.71 13.78
C ILE A 191 -8.62 -7.49 13.81
N ALA A 192 -8.79 -8.42 14.75
CA ALA A 192 -10.02 -9.21 14.86
C ALA A 192 -11.24 -8.32 15.16
N ALA A 193 -11.12 -7.43 16.15
CA ALA A 193 -12.17 -6.47 16.49
C ALA A 193 -12.52 -5.56 15.30
N ARG A 194 -11.53 -5.15 14.51
CA ARG A 194 -11.75 -4.34 13.30
C ARG A 194 -12.61 -5.09 12.27
N PHE A 195 -12.35 -6.37 12.02
CA PHE A 195 -13.16 -7.15 11.08
C PHE A 195 -14.58 -7.40 11.60
N ALA A 196 -14.74 -7.59 12.91
CA ALA A 196 -16.08 -7.63 13.52
C ALA A 196 -16.84 -6.31 13.31
N GLY A 197 -16.15 -5.17 13.46
CA GLY A 197 -16.69 -3.84 13.15
C GLY A 197 -17.05 -3.67 11.67
N MET A 198 -16.17 -4.11 10.75
CA MET A 198 -16.42 -4.08 9.30
C MET A 198 -17.64 -4.92 8.91
N ARG A 199 -17.81 -6.09 9.53
CA ARG A 199 -19.02 -6.92 9.35
C ARG A 199 -20.28 -6.15 9.76
N ALA A 200 -20.27 -5.55 10.96
CA ALA A 200 -21.40 -4.79 11.46
C ALA A 200 -21.69 -3.52 10.61
N ALA A 201 -20.65 -2.93 10.03
CA ALA A 201 -20.75 -1.77 9.14
C ALA A 201 -21.15 -2.10 7.70
N GLY A 202 -21.43 -3.38 7.38
CA GLY A 202 -21.95 -3.76 6.06
C GLY A 202 -20.88 -4.05 5.00
N LEU A 203 -19.71 -4.57 5.39
CA LEU A 203 -18.68 -5.00 4.42
C LEU A 203 -19.23 -5.94 3.34
N LEU A 204 -20.10 -6.89 3.69
CA LEU A 204 -20.71 -7.79 2.70
C LEU A 204 -21.47 -7.01 1.62
N ALA A 205 -22.35 -6.09 2.02
CA ALA A 205 -23.15 -5.29 1.12
C ALA A 205 -22.28 -4.38 0.22
N GLU A 206 -21.20 -3.82 0.77
CA GLU A 206 -20.22 -3.05 -0.01
C GLU A 206 -19.57 -3.91 -1.11
N VAL A 207 -19.13 -5.13 -0.78
CA VAL A 207 -18.53 -6.04 -1.77
C VAL A 207 -19.55 -6.54 -2.79
N GLU A 208 -20.79 -6.82 -2.38
CA GLU A 208 -21.88 -7.22 -3.28
C GLU A 208 -22.18 -6.12 -4.30
N ALA A 209 -22.31 -4.87 -3.86
CA ALA A 209 -22.56 -3.73 -4.74
C ALA A 209 -21.44 -3.54 -5.77
N LEU A 210 -20.18 -3.69 -5.34
CA LEU A 210 -19.03 -3.62 -6.23
C LEU A 210 -18.91 -4.84 -7.17
N ALA A 211 -19.32 -6.03 -6.73
CA ALA A 211 -19.33 -7.23 -7.55
C ALA A 211 -20.43 -7.19 -8.64
N ALA A 212 -21.53 -6.47 -8.38
CA ALA A 212 -22.62 -6.26 -9.32
C ALA A 212 -22.32 -5.19 -10.38
N ASP A 213 -21.28 -4.36 -10.21
CA ASP A 213 -20.93 -3.32 -11.18
C ASP A 213 -20.36 -3.96 -12.48
N PRO A 214 -20.96 -3.71 -13.66
CA PRO A 214 -20.58 -4.37 -14.91
C PRO A 214 -19.19 -3.98 -15.41
N ARG A 215 -18.59 -2.91 -14.88
CA ARG A 215 -17.20 -2.51 -15.21
C ARG A 215 -16.17 -3.41 -14.53
N GLY A 216 -16.59 -4.16 -13.51
CA GLY A 216 -15.72 -5.07 -12.77
C GLY A 216 -14.69 -4.35 -11.92
N TRP A 217 -13.56 -5.01 -11.70
CA TRP A 217 -12.52 -4.59 -10.75
C TRP A 217 -11.17 -4.53 -11.43
N SER A 218 -10.36 -3.56 -11.03
CA SER A 218 -8.95 -3.56 -11.37
C SER A 218 -8.26 -4.73 -10.66
N ARG A 219 -7.10 -5.13 -11.22
CA ARG A 219 -6.25 -6.16 -10.62
C ARG A 219 -5.85 -5.81 -9.19
N THR A 220 -5.61 -4.54 -8.90
CA THR A 220 -5.17 -4.08 -7.58
C THR A 220 -6.33 -4.05 -6.58
N ALA A 221 -7.47 -3.45 -6.93
CA ALA A 221 -8.65 -3.38 -6.05
C ALA A 221 -9.13 -4.77 -5.64
N ARG A 222 -9.17 -5.73 -6.57
CA ARG A 222 -9.61 -7.11 -6.30
C ARG A 222 -8.72 -7.87 -5.32
N GLN A 223 -7.48 -7.43 -5.09
CA GLN A 223 -6.56 -8.06 -4.13
C GLN A 223 -6.61 -7.44 -2.73
N ALA A 224 -7.46 -6.44 -2.49
CA ALA A 224 -7.64 -5.85 -1.18
C ALA A 224 -8.07 -6.92 -0.16
N ILE A 225 -7.36 -6.99 0.98
CA ILE A 225 -7.68 -7.94 2.05
C ILE A 225 -9.04 -7.56 2.65
N GLY A 226 -9.91 -8.53 2.87
CA GLY A 226 -11.32 -8.33 3.21
C GLY A 226 -12.19 -8.45 1.96
N TYR A 227 -11.91 -7.68 0.91
CA TYR A 227 -12.65 -7.77 -0.36
C TYR A 227 -12.41 -9.08 -1.08
N LYS A 228 -11.14 -9.49 -1.21
CA LYS A 228 -10.77 -10.75 -1.88
C LYS A 228 -11.45 -11.97 -1.25
N GLU A 229 -11.49 -11.99 0.09
CA GLU A 229 -12.08 -13.10 0.83
C GLU A 229 -13.61 -13.10 0.74
N VAL A 230 -14.25 -11.94 0.85
CA VAL A 230 -15.71 -11.83 0.68
C VAL A 230 -16.11 -12.15 -0.76
N LEU A 231 -15.34 -11.74 -1.77
CA LEU A 231 -15.56 -12.16 -3.16
C LEU A 231 -15.46 -13.67 -3.34
N ALA A 232 -14.50 -14.33 -2.68
CA ALA A 232 -14.39 -15.79 -2.72
C ALA A 232 -15.64 -16.46 -2.11
N HIS A 233 -16.22 -15.87 -1.06
CA HIS A 233 -17.50 -16.31 -0.50
C HIS A 233 -18.65 -16.14 -1.50
N LEU A 234 -18.80 -14.95 -2.09
CA LEU A 234 -19.84 -14.67 -3.09
C LEU A 234 -19.75 -15.57 -4.33
N GLN A 235 -18.55 -16.05 -4.67
CA GLN A 235 -18.29 -16.95 -5.80
C GLN A 235 -18.43 -18.44 -5.45
N GLY A 236 -18.77 -18.78 -4.20
CA GLY A 236 -18.93 -20.16 -3.75
C GLY A 236 -17.63 -20.92 -3.50
N PHE A 237 -16.47 -20.25 -3.56
CA PHE A 237 -15.17 -20.85 -3.20
C PHE A 237 -14.96 -20.95 -1.69
N GLU A 238 -15.67 -20.11 -0.92
CA GLU A 238 -15.70 -20.14 0.54
C GLU A 238 -17.17 -20.28 1.00
N PRO A 239 -17.55 -21.37 1.68
CA PRO A 239 -18.95 -21.64 2.01
C PRO A 239 -19.57 -20.64 2.99
N SER A 240 -18.78 -19.92 3.77
CA SER A 240 -19.30 -19.05 4.83
C SER A 240 -18.66 -17.67 4.89
N LEU A 241 -19.46 -16.64 5.16
CA LEU A 241 -18.94 -15.29 5.43
C LEU A 241 -17.97 -15.29 6.62
N ASP A 242 -18.26 -16.07 7.66
CA ASP A 242 -17.39 -16.19 8.84
C ASP A 242 -16.02 -16.76 8.46
N GLY A 243 -15.98 -17.81 7.63
CA GLY A 243 -14.73 -18.38 7.09
C GLY A 243 -13.94 -17.38 6.25
N ALA A 244 -14.62 -16.58 5.43
CA ALA A 244 -14.01 -15.51 4.65
C ALA A 244 -13.39 -14.42 5.56
N LEU A 245 -14.11 -13.96 6.58
CA LEU A 245 -13.61 -12.94 7.51
C LEU A 245 -12.46 -13.48 8.37
N ASP A 246 -12.50 -14.73 8.78
CA ASP A 246 -11.40 -15.39 9.49
C ASP A 246 -10.14 -15.50 8.62
N ALA A 247 -10.31 -15.82 7.33
CA ALA A 247 -9.22 -15.79 6.35
C ALA A 247 -8.64 -14.37 6.19
N ALA A 248 -9.50 -13.35 6.14
CA ALA A 248 -9.09 -11.96 6.04
C ALA A 248 -8.28 -11.53 7.27
N VAL A 249 -8.74 -11.88 8.48
CA VAL A 249 -8.02 -11.65 9.74
C VAL A 249 -6.61 -12.28 9.70
N ARG A 250 -6.50 -13.56 9.30
CA ARG A 250 -5.20 -14.25 9.19
C ARG A 250 -4.27 -13.56 8.18
N ARG A 251 -4.82 -13.13 7.03
CA ARG A 251 -4.05 -12.40 6.02
C ARG A 251 -3.63 -11.02 6.49
N THR A 252 -4.48 -10.28 7.18
CA THR A 252 -4.14 -8.97 7.74
C THR A 252 -3.06 -9.09 8.81
N ARG A 253 -3.08 -10.13 9.67
CA ARG A 253 -1.99 -10.39 10.62
C ARG A 253 -0.66 -10.62 9.89
N SER A 254 -0.69 -11.43 8.83
CA SER A 254 0.50 -11.68 7.99
C SER A 254 0.98 -10.43 7.28
N PHE A 255 0.06 -9.60 6.78
CA PHE A 255 0.35 -8.32 6.15
C PHE A 255 0.98 -7.33 7.13
N ALA A 256 0.42 -7.17 8.32
CA ALA A 256 0.95 -6.30 9.37
C ALA A 256 2.36 -6.73 9.81
N ARG A 257 2.63 -8.05 9.87
CA ARG A 257 3.99 -8.57 10.10
C ARG A 257 4.97 -8.15 8.99
N ARG A 258 4.55 -8.23 7.72
CA ARG A 258 5.36 -7.77 6.58
C ARG A 258 5.59 -6.26 6.59
N GLN A 259 4.56 -5.46 6.91
CA GLN A 259 4.69 -4.01 7.07
C GLN A 259 5.72 -3.67 8.15
N ARG A 260 5.61 -4.31 9.32
CA ARG A 260 6.57 -4.11 10.42
C ARG A 260 7.99 -4.50 10.02
N ALA A 261 8.17 -5.64 9.34
CA ALA A 261 9.47 -6.05 8.82
C ALA A 261 10.01 -5.05 7.77
N TRP A 262 9.13 -4.49 6.94
CA TRP A 262 9.51 -3.48 5.95
C TRP A 262 10.05 -2.23 6.62
N PHE A 263 9.26 -1.61 7.51
CA PHE A 263 9.60 -0.33 8.13
C PHE A 263 10.77 -0.43 9.11
N ARG A 264 10.98 -1.57 9.78
CA ARG A 264 12.14 -1.78 10.66
C ARG A 264 13.49 -1.70 9.96
N ARG A 265 13.52 -1.85 8.64
CA ARG A 265 14.76 -1.72 7.85
C ARG A 265 15.16 -0.26 7.65
N ASP A 266 14.23 0.67 7.76
CA ASP A 266 14.49 2.09 7.54
C ASP A 266 15.01 2.76 8.84
N PRO A 267 16.32 3.12 8.90
CA PRO A 267 16.92 3.68 10.11
C PRO A 267 16.45 5.11 10.40
N ARG A 268 15.75 5.77 9.46
CA ARG A 268 15.26 7.15 9.61
C ARG A 268 14.00 7.22 10.50
N ILE A 269 13.36 6.09 10.78
CA ILE A 269 12.10 6.03 11.53
C ILE A 269 12.37 6.12 13.03
N THR A 270 11.81 7.15 13.67
CA THR A 270 11.70 7.22 15.13
C THR A 270 10.46 6.45 15.58
N TRP A 271 10.64 5.44 16.44
CA TRP A 271 9.54 4.58 16.89
C TRP A 271 8.91 5.06 18.19
N PHE A 272 7.58 5.12 18.21
CA PHE A 272 6.76 5.46 19.36
C PHE A 272 5.88 4.26 19.76
N ASN A 273 5.62 4.09 21.05
CA ASN A 273 4.79 2.99 21.55
C ASN A 273 3.32 3.39 21.59
N ALA A 274 2.51 2.95 20.63
CA ALA A 274 1.09 3.29 20.51
C ALA A 274 0.19 2.80 21.68
N GLU A 275 0.73 2.06 22.64
CA GLU A 275 0.04 1.66 23.88
C GLU A 275 0.20 2.69 25.00
N CYS A 276 1.14 3.63 24.88
CA CYS A 276 1.36 4.65 25.90
C CYS A 276 0.33 5.78 25.76
N GLY A 277 -0.35 6.12 26.86
CA GLY A 277 -1.31 7.23 26.89
C GLY A 277 -0.69 8.59 26.54
N ALA A 278 0.64 8.72 26.66
CA ALA A 278 1.37 9.93 26.34
C ALA A 278 1.85 10.02 24.88
N THR A 279 1.69 8.98 24.06
CA THR A 279 2.30 8.93 22.71
C THR A 279 1.89 10.08 21.80
N GLU A 280 0.66 10.54 21.91
CA GLU A 280 0.19 11.69 21.14
C GLU A 280 0.95 12.96 21.52
N ALA A 281 1.07 13.25 22.82
CA ALA A 281 1.85 14.37 23.33
C ALA A 281 3.35 14.23 22.99
N GLU A 282 3.92 13.02 23.10
CA GLU A 282 5.30 12.74 22.72
C GLU A 282 5.54 12.99 21.23
N LEU A 283 4.62 12.57 20.36
CA LEU A 283 4.75 12.73 18.93
C LEU A 283 4.56 14.19 18.50
N LEU A 284 3.62 14.91 19.12
CA LEU A 284 3.44 16.34 18.92
C LEU A 284 4.69 17.12 19.37
N ALA A 285 5.18 16.85 20.59
CA ALA A 285 6.39 17.47 21.11
C ALA A 285 7.61 17.15 20.25
N TRP A 286 7.73 15.92 19.75
CA TRP A 286 8.77 15.53 18.81
C TRP A 286 8.63 16.34 17.52
N TRP A 287 7.45 16.35 16.89
CA TRP A 287 7.18 17.03 15.61
C TRP A 287 7.50 18.53 15.66
N CYS A 288 7.19 19.21 16.77
CA CYS A 288 7.46 20.63 16.95
C CYS A 288 8.91 20.98 17.30
N ARG A 289 9.81 20.00 17.49
CA ARG A 289 11.23 20.29 17.66
C ARG A 289 11.80 20.92 16.37
N PRO A 290 12.63 21.97 16.51
CA PRO A 290 13.30 22.61 15.38
C PRO A 290 14.25 21.64 14.66
#